data_AF-A0A4V0ZFV1-F1
#
_entry.id   AF-A0A4V0ZFV1-F1
#
_cell.length_a   1.000
_cell.length_b   1.000
_cell.length_c   1.000
_cell.angle_alpha   90.00
_cell.angle_beta   90.00
_cell.angle_gamma   90.00
#
_symmetry.space_group_name_H-M   'P 1'
#
loop_
_entity.id
_entity.type
_entity.pdbx_description
1 polymer ?
#
loop_
_entity_poly.entity_id
_entity_poly.type
_entity_poly.pdbx_seq_one_letter_code
_entity_poly.pdbx_strand_id
1 'polypeptide(L)'
;MVLICTLLVLFSFALKAKSVNVSELLSQAIGSYFTVIREQQAELSVEQTMQLMNEQGKLATTKHLNYGIWSRPVWFEAKLNNNEAEKLEAEDLEADHFAKRLTLAISWIDKLDIYLVQNSQVLTAYHLGDSLPFSQRAMVSDYR
;
A
#
# COMPACT_ATOMS: atom_id res chain seq x y z
N MET A 1 13.70 46.80 3.11
CA MET A 1 14.02 45.73 4.08
C MET A 1 12.77 44.98 4.57
N VAL A 2 11.72 44.82 3.74
CA VAL A 2 10.50 44.04 4.05
C VAL A 2 10.25 42.95 2.99
N LEU A 3 10.81 43.12 1.79
CA LEU A 3 10.64 42.21 0.66
C LEU A 3 11.41 40.88 0.77
N ILE A 4 12.44 40.82 1.62
CA ILE A 4 13.28 39.61 1.80
C ILE A 4 12.63 38.63 2.79
N CYS A 5 11.76 39.10 3.69
CA CYS A 5 11.13 38.25 4.71
C CYS A 5 9.98 37.38 4.16
N THR A 6 9.34 37.78 3.05
CA THR A 6 8.25 36.99 2.44
C THR A 6 8.73 35.83 1.58
N LEU A 7 10.01 35.79 1.18
CA LEU A 7 10.54 34.74 0.30
C LEU A 7 10.89 33.43 1.04
N LEU A 8 10.93 33.43 2.38
CA LEU A 8 11.38 32.28 3.18
C LEU A 8 10.26 31.35 3.68
N VAL A 9 8.98 31.64 3.40
CA VAL A 9 7.84 30.87 3.93
C VAL A 9 7.36 29.75 2.97
N LEU A 10 7.96 29.62 1.78
CA LEU A 10 7.63 28.55 0.82
C LEU A 10 8.48 27.28 0.99
N PHE A 11 9.02 27.02 2.18
CA PHE A 11 9.42 25.66 2.54
C PHE A 11 8.15 24.84 2.76
N SER A 12 7.54 24.42 1.65
CA SER A 12 6.57 23.33 1.63
C SER A 12 7.26 22.14 2.26
N PHE A 13 6.93 21.84 3.51
CA PHE A 13 7.24 20.56 4.10
C PHE A 13 6.55 19.50 3.24
N ALA A 14 7.30 18.90 2.33
CA ALA A 14 6.92 17.66 1.70
C ALA A 14 6.88 16.62 2.82
N LEU A 15 5.70 16.47 3.44
CA LEU A 15 5.42 15.38 4.34
C LEU A 15 5.69 14.10 3.57
N LYS A 16 6.82 13.46 3.86
CA LYS A 16 7.12 12.16 3.27
C LYS A 16 6.03 11.19 3.72
N ALA A 17 5.38 10.56 2.75
CA ALA A 17 4.44 9.48 3.02
C ALA A 17 5.13 8.43 3.90
N LYS A 18 4.42 7.97 4.93
CA LYS A 18 4.93 6.98 5.87
C LYS A 18 5.18 5.68 5.10
N SER A 19 6.43 5.22 5.06
CA SER A 19 6.78 3.96 4.39
C SER A 19 6.82 2.81 5.39
N VAL A 20 6.51 1.62 4.90
CA VAL A 20 6.65 0.37 5.64
C VAL A 20 8.08 -0.13 5.43
N ASN A 21 8.88 -0.16 6.50
CA ASN A 21 10.18 -0.83 6.46
C ASN A 21 9.95 -2.34 6.47
N VAL A 22 10.39 -3.04 5.42
CA VAL A 22 10.25 -4.50 5.34
C VAL A 22 11.26 -5.22 6.21
N SER A 23 12.32 -4.59 6.70
CA SER A 23 13.23 -5.23 7.66
C SER A 23 12.60 -5.34 9.06
N GLU A 24 11.67 -4.45 9.39
CA GLU A 24 11.07 -4.37 10.72
C GLU A 24 10.01 -5.46 10.97
N LEU A 25 9.94 -5.94 12.22
CA LEU A 25 8.83 -6.75 12.69
C LEU A 25 7.71 -5.83 13.18
N LEU A 26 6.68 -5.67 12.34
CA LEU A 26 5.50 -4.90 12.71
C LEU A 26 4.57 -5.78 13.57
N SER A 27 4.37 -5.38 14.82
CA SER A 27 3.46 -6.06 15.75
C SER A 27 1.98 -5.66 15.58
N GLN A 28 1.67 -4.79 14.61
CA GLN A 28 0.36 -4.17 14.44
C GLN A 28 -0.03 -4.07 12.96
N ALA A 29 -1.33 -3.94 12.72
CA ALA A 29 -1.87 -3.70 11.38
C ALA A 29 -1.34 -2.41 10.76
N ILE A 30 -1.05 -2.45 9.46
CA ILE A 30 -0.41 -1.35 8.72
C ILE A 30 -1.39 -0.36 8.10
N GLY A 31 -2.65 -0.33 8.56
CA GLY A 31 -3.70 0.53 8.00
C GLY A 31 -3.28 1.99 7.83
N SER A 32 -2.60 2.54 8.83
CA SER A 32 -2.15 3.94 8.84
C SER A 32 -0.92 4.24 7.97
N TYR A 33 -0.39 3.23 7.27
CA TYR A 33 0.66 3.39 6.26
C TYR A 33 0.07 3.47 4.85
N PHE A 34 -1.23 3.22 4.69
CA PHE A 34 -1.88 3.31 3.38
C PHE A 34 -2.30 4.73 3.04
N THR A 35 -1.94 5.16 1.85
CA THR A 35 -2.63 6.22 1.11
C THR A 35 -3.85 5.61 0.42
N VAL A 36 -4.98 6.30 0.47
CA VAL A 36 -6.27 5.78 0.02
C VAL A 36 -6.93 6.73 -0.96
N ILE A 37 -7.51 6.16 -2.03
CA ILE A 37 -8.51 6.83 -2.86
C ILE A 37 -9.71 5.89 -3.02
N ARG A 38 -10.89 6.49 -3.20
CA ARG A 38 -12.13 5.77 -3.50
C ARG A 38 -12.56 6.13 -4.91
N GLU A 39 -12.93 5.13 -5.68
CA GLU A 39 -13.50 5.34 -7.01
C GLU A 39 -14.82 6.10 -6.91
N GLN A 40 -15.05 7.02 -7.87
CA GLN A 40 -16.26 7.84 -7.88
C GLN A 40 -17.33 7.29 -8.81
N GLN A 41 -16.96 6.90 -10.02
CA GLN A 41 -17.92 6.56 -11.08
C GLN A 41 -17.45 5.39 -11.93
N ALA A 42 -16.22 5.45 -12.46
CA ALA A 42 -15.64 4.41 -13.29
C ALA A 42 -14.56 3.64 -12.54
N GLU A 43 -14.41 2.38 -12.94
CA GLU A 43 -13.30 1.53 -12.54
C GLU A 43 -11.98 2.12 -13.04
N LEU A 44 -10.99 2.20 -12.15
CA LEU A 44 -9.67 2.75 -12.47
C LEU A 44 -8.70 1.64 -12.89
N SER A 45 -7.85 1.92 -13.88
CA SER A 45 -6.67 1.09 -14.11
C SER A 45 -5.61 1.32 -13.03
N VAL A 46 -4.65 0.39 -12.87
CA VAL A 46 -3.54 0.58 -11.94
C VAL A 46 -2.71 1.82 -12.27
N GLU A 47 -2.53 2.15 -13.55
CA GLU A 47 -1.82 3.35 -14.01
C GLU A 47 -2.55 4.63 -13.61
N GLN A 48 -3.87 4.67 -13.83
CA GLN A 48 -4.70 5.80 -13.43
C GLN A 48 -4.70 5.97 -11.91
N THR A 49 -4.77 4.86 -11.17
CA THR A 49 -4.68 4.87 -9.71
C THR A 49 -3.34 5.41 -9.23
N MET A 50 -2.21 4.98 -9.81
CA MET A 50 -0.90 5.50 -9.43
C MET A 50 -0.79 7.02 -9.61
N GLN A 51 -1.37 7.56 -10.70
CA GLN A 51 -1.43 9.00 -10.91
C GLN A 51 -2.31 9.69 -9.87
N LEU A 52 -3.54 9.20 -9.68
CA LEU A 52 -4.50 9.78 -8.73
C LEU A 52 -4.04 9.68 -7.28
N MET A 53 -3.29 8.64 -6.90
CA MET A 53 -2.71 8.52 -5.56
C MET A 53 -1.75 9.67 -5.25
N ASN A 54 -0.93 10.08 -6.23
CA ASN A 54 -0.01 11.20 -6.04
C ASN A 54 -0.73 12.54 -5.94
N GLU A 55 -1.86 12.71 -6.64
CA GLU A 55 -2.59 13.97 -6.72
C GLU A 55 -3.62 14.15 -5.59
N GLN A 56 -4.34 13.08 -5.27
CA GLN A 56 -5.57 13.11 -4.46
C GLN A 56 -5.55 12.11 -3.29
N GLY A 57 -4.52 11.28 -3.22
CA GLY A 57 -4.36 10.28 -2.17
C GLY A 57 -4.36 10.90 -0.79
N LYS A 58 -5.06 10.25 0.15
CA LYS A 58 -5.08 10.66 1.56
C LYS A 58 -4.55 9.55 2.43
N LEU A 59 -3.63 9.87 3.33
CA LEU A 59 -3.15 8.93 4.32
C LEU A 59 -4.32 8.48 5.21
N ALA A 60 -4.47 7.17 5.39
CA ALA A 60 -5.45 6.62 6.31
C ALA A 60 -5.09 6.96 7.76
N THR A 61 -6.10 7.28 8.56
CA THR A 61 -5.92 7.73 9.94
C THR A 61 -6.01 6.59 10.96
N THR A 62 -6.42 5.39 10.53
CA THR A 62 -6.66 4.24 11.42
C THR A 62 -5.80 3.05 11.05
N LYS A 63 -5.44 2.23 12.05
CA LYS A 63 -4.65 1.00 11.86
C LYS A 63 -5.48 -0.13 11.22
N HIS A 64 -6.78 -0.13 11.47
CA HIS A 64 -7.74 -1.05 10.87
C HIS A 64 -8.62 -0.26 9.91
N LEU A 65 -8.60 -0.67 8.64
CA LEU A 65 -9.36 -0.01 7.59
C LEU A 65 -10.69 -0.73 7.42
N ASN A 66 -11.78 0.04 7.39
CA ASN A 66 -13.13 -0.49 7.19
C ASN A 66 -13.93 0.53 6.35
N TYR A 67 -14.52 0.05 5.25
CA TYR A 67 -15.29 0.88 4.33
C TYR A 67 -16.76 0.46 4.22
N GLY A 68 -17.17 -0.57 4.97
CA GLY A 68 -18.53 -1.09 4.96
C GLY A 68 -18.89 -1.92 3.72
N ILE A 69 -20.08 -2.52 3.78
CA ILE A 69 -20.70 -3.29 2.69
C ILE A 69 -21.20 -2.30 1.63
N TRP A 70 -21.18 -2.70 0.35
CA TRP A 70 -21.59 -1.86 -0.78
C TRP A 70 -20.73 -0.60 -0.98
N SER A 71 -19.53 -0.61 -0.41
CA SER A 71 -18.57 0.45 -0.71
C SER A 71 -18.15 0.38 -2.18
N ARG A 72 -17.98 1.56 -2.79
CA ARG A 72 -17.30 1.64 -4.09
C ARG A 72 -15.87 1.12 -3.93
N PRO A 73 -15.24 0.60 -5.00
CA PRO A 73 -13.88 0.12 -4.94
C PRO A 73 -12.93 1.15 -4.31
N VAL A 74 -12.04 0.65 -3.47
CA VAL A 74 -11.08 1.44 -2.71
C VAL A 74 -9.70 0.96 -3.05
N TRP A 75 -8.84 1.90 -3.44
CA TRP A 75 -7.44 1.64 -3.70
C TRP A 75 -6.62 1.97 -2.47
N PHE A 76 -5.62 1.12 -2.20
CA PHE A 76 -4.68 1.27 -1.10
C PHE A 76 -3.26 1.28 -1.64
N GLU A 77 -2.46 2.27 -1.27
CA GLU A 77 -1.04 2.33 -1.60
C GLU A 77 -0.21 2.42 -0.33
N ALA A 78 0.69 1.46 -0.11
CA ALA A 78 1.75 1.59 0.89
C ALA A 78 3.10 1.60 0.16
N LYS A 79 3.96 2.56 0.51
CA LYS A 79 5.35 2.56 0.03
C LYS A 79 6.16 1.58 0.88
N LEU A 80 6.81 0.63 0.25
CA LEU A 80 7.69 -0.33 0.91
C LEU A 80 9.14 0.17 0.82
N ASN A 81 9.83 0.24 1.96
CA ASN A 81 11.27 0.48 2.00
C ASN A 81 11.97 -0.85 2.25
N ASN A 82 12.89 -1.21 1.36
CA ASN A 82 13.75 -2.37 1.46
C ASN A 82 15.20 -1.88 1.30
N ASN A 83 15.79 -1.45 2.41
CA ASN A 83 17.12 -0.82 2.38
C ASN A 83 18.18 -1.91 2.57
N GLU A 84 18.94 -2.22 1.51
CA GLU A 84 19.98 -3.26 1.53
C GLU A 84 21.07 -3.01 2.60
N ALA A 85 21.24 -1.76 3.07
CA ALA A 85 22.15 -1.43 4.16
C ALA A 85 21.76 -2.05 5.53
N GLU A 86 20.46 -2.24 5.79
CA GLU A 86 19.98 -2.92 7.02
C GLU A 86 20.17 -4.44 6.94
N LYS A 87 20.34 -4.97 5.73
CA LYS A 87 20.60 -6.39 5.46
C LYS A 87 22.02 -6.78 5.88
N LEU A 88 22.97 -5.87 5.70
CA LEU A 88 24.39 -6.02 6.05
C LEU A 88 24.64 -6.06 7.57
N GLU A 89 23.82 -5.38 8.38
CA GLU A 89 23.94 -5.49 9.85
C GLU A 89 23.33 -6.78 10.42
N ALA A 90 22.55 -7.50 9.61
CA ALA A 90 22.02 -8.81 9.94
C ALA A 90 22.90 -9.97 9.42
N GLU A 91 24.01 -9.69 8.72
CA GLU A 91 24.87 -10.72 8.11
C GLU A 91 25.59 -11.64 9.11
N ASP A 92 25.62 -11.29 10.40
CA ASP A 92 26.12 -12.16 11.47
C ASP A 92 25.08 -13.17 11.98
N LEU A 93 23.84 -13.11 11.49
CA LEU A 93 22.75 -14.04 11.80
C LEU A 93 22.21 -14.57 10.48
N GLU A 94 22.66 -15.76 10.05
CA GLU A 94 22.05 -16.63 9.02
C GLU A 94 21.11 -15.87 8.08
N ALA A 95 21.63 -15.42 6.92
CA ALA A 95 20.89 -14.66 5.90
C ALA A 95 19.68 -15.44 5.36
N ASP A 96 18.64 -15.53 6.19
CA ASP A 96 17.41 -16.22 5.92
C ASP A 96 16.57 -15.24 5.11
N HIS A 97 16.15 -15.66 3.92
CA HIS A 97 15.29 -14.86 3.06
C HIS A 97 14.03 -14.49 3.85
N PHE A 98 13.93 -13.23 4.30
CA PHE A 98 12.85 -12.79 5.17
C PHE A 98 11.54 -12.71 4.37
N ALA A 99 10.81 -13.82 4.30
CA ALA A 99 9.52 -13.89 3.64
C ALA A 99 8.50 -13.05 4.43
N LYS A 100 8.04 -11.94 3.84
CA LYS A 100 6.92 -11.15 4.39
C LYS A 100 5.61 -11.56 3.73
N ARG A 101 4.56 -11.63 4.54
CA ARG A 101 3.19 -11.95 4.08
C ARG A 101 2.26 -10.77 4.35
N LEU A 102 1.62 -10.25 3.30
CA LEU A 102 0.45 -9.39 3.44
C LEU A 102 -0.74 -10.27 3.82
N THR A 103 -1.37 -9.98 4.96
CA THR A 103 -2.56 -10.70 5.44
C THR A 103 -3.75 -9.75 5.43
N LEU A 104 -4.83 -10.15 4.77
CA LEU A 104 -6.08 -9.41 4.68
C LEU A 104 -7.16 -10.23 5.39
N ALA A 105 -7.68 -9.71 6.50
CA ALA A 105 -8.73 -10.38 7.29
C ALA A 105 -10.09 -9.79 6.93
N ILE A 106 -10.64 -10.19 5.78
CA ILE A 106 -11.87 -9.64 5.23
C ILE A 106 -12.67 -10.73 4.51
N SER A 107 -13.95 -10.81 4.84
CA SER A 107 -14.90 -11.74 4.21
C SER A 107 -15.66 -11.08 3.08
N TRP A 108 -16.10 -11.87 2.09
CA TRP A 108 -16.99 -11.47 0.99
C TRP A 108 -16.43 -10.31 0.14
N ILE A 109 -15.18 -10.46 -0.30
CA ILE A 109 -14.63 -9.58 -1.32
C ILE A 109 -14.95 -10.17 -2.68
N ASP A 110 -15.74 -9.47 -3.49
CA ASP A 110 -16.00 -9.88 -4.87
C ASP A 110 -14.74 -9.80 -5.74
N LYS A 111 -13.97 -8.71 -5.61
CA LYS A 111 -12.75 -8.44 -6.38
C LYS A 111 -11.66 -7.82 -5.50
N LEU A 112 -10.45 -8.40 -5.56
CA LEU A 112 -9.24 -7.88 -4.93
C LEU A 112 -8.09 -8.01 -5.91
N ASP A 113 -7.53 -6.86 -6.30
CA ASP A 113 -6.32 -6.83 -7.09
C ASP A 113 -5.15 -6.34 -6.23
N ILE A 114 -4.01 -7.03 -6.32
CA ILE A 114 -2.77 -6.66 -5.63
C ILE A 114 -1.69 -6.45 -6.68
N TYR A 115 -1.12 -5.25 -6.71
CA TYR A 115 -0.04 -4.89 -7.63
C TYR A 115 1.23 -4.60 -6.83
N LEU A 116 2.33 -5.28 -7.17
CA LEU A 116 3.66 -4.88 -6.72
C LEU A 116 4.26 -3.97 -7.78
N VAL A 117 4.59 -2.74 -7.37
CA VAL A 117 5.09 -1.71 -8.27
C VAL A 117 6.50 -1.31 -7.87
N GLN A 118 7.41 -1.24 -8.84
CA GLN A 118 8.75 -0.69 -8.68
C GLN A 118 9.02 0.29 -9.82
N ASN A 119 9.54 1.48 -9.50
CA ASN A 119 9.84 2.52 -10.50
C ASN A 119 8.67 2.81 -11.46
N SER A 120 7.44 2.87 -10.90
CA SER A 120 6.19 3.08 -11.65
C SER A 120 5.84 1.98 -12.67
N GLN A 121 6.49 0.82 -12.59
CA GLN A 121 6.18 -0.36 -13.39
C GLN A 121 5.61 -1.47 -12.51
N VAL A 122 4.56 -2.12 -12.99
CA VAL A 122 3.98 -3.29 -12.32
C VAL A 122 4.91 -4.48 -12.53
N LEU A 123 5.50 -4.98 -11.44
CA LEU A 123 6.34 -6.18 -11.45
C LEU A 123 5.51 -7.46 -11.40
N THR A 124 4.47 -7.46 -10.57
CA THR A 124 3.54 -8.59 -10.46
C THR A 124 2.15 -8.09 -10.11
N ALA A 125 1.14 -8.84 -10.56
CA ALA A 125 -0.26 -8.61 -10.26
C ALA A 125 -0.91 -9.92 -9.78
N TYR A 126 -1.76 -9.82 -8.78
CA TYR A 126 -2.62 -10.91 -8.33
C TYR A 126 -4.06 -10.46 -8.44
N HIS A 127 -4.88 -11.26 -9.12
CA HIS A 127 -6.32 -11.04 -9.24
C HIS A 127 -7.03 -12.10 -8.40
N LEU A 128 -7.75 -11.64 -7.38
CA LEU A 128 -8.35 -12.44 -6.33
C LEU A 128 -9.81 -12.00 -6.12
N GLY A 129 -10.50 -12.70 -5.22
CA GLY A 129 -11.88 -12.40 -4.85
C GLY A 129 -12.84 -13.53 -5.18
N ASP A 130 -14.06 -13.39 -4.68
CA ASP A 130 -15.08 -14.42 -4.74
C ASP A 130 -15.78 -14.50 -6.11
N SER A 131 -15.64 -13.47 -6.95
CA SER A 131 -16.11 -13.48 -8.34
C SER A 131 -15.35 -14.47 -9.23
N LEU A 132 -14.15 -14.89 -8.84
CA LEU A 132 -13.38 -15.87 -9.59
C LEU A 132 -13.88 -17.30 -9.30
N PRO A 133 -14.04 -18.15 -10.34
CA PRO A 133 -14.31 -19.58 -10.15
C PRO A 133 -13.28 -20.20 -9.20
N PHE A 134 -13.71 -21.10 -8.32
CA PHE A 134 -12.83 -21.71 -7.30
C PHE A 134 -11.53 -22.28 -7.90
N SER A 135 -11.61 -22.91 -9.06
CA SER A 135 -10.47 -23.49 -9.78
C SER A 135 -9.49 -22.47 -10.38
N GLN A 136 -9.84 -21.18 -10.40
CA GLN A 136 -9.04 -20.09 -10.96
C GLN A 136 -8.48 -19.15 -9.88
N ARG A 137 -8.76 -19.42 -8.60
CA ARG A 137 -8.24 -18.62 -7.50
C ARG A 137 -6.76 -18.94 -7.28
N ALA A 138 -5.90 -17.93 -7.46
CA ALA A 138 -4.45 -18.09 -7.36
C ALA A 138 -3.95 -18.41 -5.93
N MET A 139 -4.79 -18.23 -4.91
CA MET A 139 -4.44 -18.48 -3.51
C MET A 139 -5.57 -19.20 -2.80
N VAL A 140 -5.22 -20.18 -1.96
CA VAL A 140 -6.16 -20.82 -1.05
C VAL A 140 -6.47 -19.84 0.08
N SER A 141 -7.76 -19.63 0.36
CA SER A 141 -8.20 -18.86 1.52
C SER A 141 -8.01 -19.71 2.78
N ASP A 142 -6.93 -19.46 3.52
CA ASP A 142 -6.70 -20.10 4.82
C ASP A 142 -7.46 -19.34 5.92
N TYR A 143 -8.77 -19.56 5.98
CA TYR A 143 -9.54 -19.35 7.21
C TYR A 143 -9.42 -20.63 8.04
N ARG A 144 -8.42 -20.70 8.92
CA ARG A 144 -8.34 -21.70 9.99
C ARG A 144 -8.29 -21.01 11.34
#